data_AF-A0A821FKY7-F1
#
_entry.id   AF-A0A821FKY7-F1
#
_cell.length_a   1.000
_cell.length_b   1.000
_cell.length_c   1.000
_cell.angle_alpha   90.00
_cell.angle_beta   90.00
_cell.angle_gamma   90.00
#
_symmetry.space_group_name_H-M   'P 1'
#
loop_
_entity.id
_entity.type
_entity.pdbx_description
1 polymer ?
#
loop_
_entity_poly.entity_id
_entity_poly.type
_entity_poly.pdbx_seq_one_letter_code
_entity_poly.pdbx_strand_id
1 'polypeptide(L)'
;MLAVRQGSLGHIRYILKTELKWIPLYGFYFQQHGCIYVRRNDKGDLERVEKGIRQIKSNGLPVWLVIFPEGTRYNPVKSQDVIQRSRQFAKQKDVPPFDHVLYPRTGATIAAINALKDKFDAVYDVTIMYSQTYDKNQQMRIAAASMGEFLQGQTKELHIHIKRIPIDLIPSATNEQISNWLYQRFIIKD
;
A
#
# COMPACT_ATOMS: atom_id res chain seq x y z
N MET A 1 4.67 0.85 -17.77
CA MET A 1 4.23 1.66 -16.61
C MET A 1 2.75 2.01 -16.77
N LEU A 2 1.87 1.50 -15.91
CA LEU A 2 0.41 1.64 -16.03
C LEU A 2 -0.04 3.11 -16.08
N ALA A 3 0.45 3.96 -15.18
CA ALA A 3 0.10 5.38 -15.14
C ALA A 3 0.58 6.17 -16.37
N VAL A 4 1.74 5.82 -16.95
CA VAL A 4 2.24 6.43 -18.20
C VAL A 4 1.33 6.07 -19.38
N ARG A 5 0.93 4.80 -19.48
CA ARG A 5 -0.03 4.34 -20.50
C ARG A 5 -1.39 5.02 -20.38
N GLN A 6 -1.74 5.50 -19.18
CA GLN A 6 -2.97 6.20 -18.87
C GLN A 6 -2.80 7.74 -18.87
N GLY A 7 -1.68 8.25 -19.39
CA GLY A 7 -1.40 9.70 -19.47
C GLY A 7 -1.36 10.43 -18.13
N SER A 8 -1.25 9.69 -17.02
CA SER A 8 -1.54 10.20 -15.66
C SER A 8 -0.30 10.35 -14.78
N LEU A 9 0.90 10.43 -15.37
CA LEU A 9 2.16 10.44 -14.61
C LEU A 9 2.24 11.60 -13.60
N GLY A 10 1.79 12.80 -13.98
CA GLY A 10 1.74 13.98 -13.08
C GLY A 10 0.62 13.95 -12.03
N HIS A 11 -0.32 13.01 -12.18
CA HIS A 11 -1.54 12.92 -11.38
C HIS A 11 -1.46 11.85 -10.29
N ILE A 12 -0.31 11.20 -10.14
CA ILE A 12 -0.10 10.21 -9.09
C ILE A 12 0.07 10.92 -7.75
N ARG A 13 -0.66 10.43 -6.74
CA ARG A 13 -0.61 10.88 -5.36
C ARG A 13 -0.35 9.67 -4.48
N TYR A 14 0.53 9.81 -3.52
CA TYR A 14 0.90 8.72 -2.62
C TYR A 14 0.46 9.04 -1.20
N ILE A 15 0.01 8.01 -0.48
CA ILE A 15 -0.09 8.06 0.98
C ILE A 15 1.25 7.53 1.53
N LEU A 16 2.06 8.44 2.05
CA LEU A 16 3.45 8.19 2.42
C LEU A 16 3.65 8.27 3.93
N LYS A 17 4.71 7.60 4.38
CA LYS A 17 5.25 7.78 5.72
C LYS A 17 5.81 9.18 5.90
N THR A 18 5.57 9.79 7.06
CA THR A 18 6.13 11.11 7.39
C THR A 18 7.66 11.11 7.38
N GLU A 19 8.28 9.98 7.70
CA GLU A 19 9.73 9.80 7.68
C GLU A 19 10.32 10.05 6.27
N LEU A 20 9.54 9.80 5.20
CA LEU A 20 9.98 10.06 3.82
C LEU A 20 10.07 11.55 3.48
N LYS A 21 9.51 12.44 4.32
CA LYS A 21 9.65 13.89 4.16
C LYS A 21 11.09 14.36 4.35
N TRP A 22 11.89 13.63 5.12
CA TRP A 22 13.27 14.00 5.44
C TRP A 22 14.28 13.64 4.36
N ILE A 23 13.86 12.94 3.31
CA ILE A 23 14.73 12.65 2.17
C ILE A 23 14.94 13.97 1.40
N PRO A 24 16.19 14.46 1.26
CA PRO A 24 16.46 15.70 0.54
C PRO A 24 15.96 15.60 -0.90
N LEU A 25 15.44 16.72 -1.43
CA LEU A 25 14.75 16.85 -2.73
C LEU A 25 13.40 16.11 -2.81
N TYR A 26 13.37 14.82 -2.52
CA TYR A 26 12.18 13.98 -2.67
C TYR A 26 11.05 14.36 -1.71
N GLY A 27 11.36 14.65 -0.44
CA GLY A 27 10.36 15.07 0.54
C GLY A 27 9.67 16.38 0.15
N PHE A 28 10.44 17.34 -0.37
CA PHE A 28 9.90 18.60 -0.90
C PHE A 28 9.05 18.35 -2.15
N TYR A 29 9.55 17.54 -3.08
CA TYR A 29 8.82 17.16 -4.29
C TYR A 29 7.46 16.51 -3.98
N PHE A 30 7.42 15.51 -3.10
CA PHE A 30 6.18 14.83 -2.72
C PHE A 30 5.21 15.76 -1.98
N GLN A 31 5.71 16.72 -1.21
CA GLN A 31 4.87 17.72 -0.56
C GLN A 31 4.22 18.67 -1.60
N GLN A 32 5.00 19.16 -2.58
CA GLN A 32 4.48 19.99 -3.68
C GLN A 32 3.50 19.22 -4.57
N HIS A 33 3.75 17.91 -4.77
CA HIS A 33 2.86 17.03 -5.51
C HIS A 33 1.58 16.66 -4.76
N GLY A 34 1.33 17.19 -3.54
CA GLY A 34 0.11 16.90 -2.78
C GLY A 34 0.01 15.47 -2.25
N CYS A 35 1.15 14.81 -1.98
CA CYS A 35 1.15 13.52 -1.30
C CYS A 35 0.72 13.69 0.17
N ILE A 36 0.00 12.69 0.69
CA ILE A 36 -0.55 12.72 2.04
C ILE A 36 0.43 11.99 2.96
N TYR A 37 0.89 12.65 4.01
CA TYR A 37 1.81 12.06 4.98
C TYR A 37 1.05 11.50 6.19
N VAL A 38 1.44 10.30 6.61
CA VAL A 38 0.84 9.54 7.72
C VAL A 38 1.95 9.11 8.68
N ARG A 39 1.70 9.19 9.99
CA ARG A 39 2.54 8.63 11.05
C ARG A 39 1.94 7.32 11.54
N ARG A 40 2.74 6.50 12.22
CA ARG A 40 2.22 5.27 12.84
C ARG A 40 1.65 5.65 14.21
N ASN A 41 0.39 5.25 14.46
CA ASN A 41 -0.26 5.31 15.77
C ASN A 41 -0.73 6.71 16.24
N ASP A 42 -0.81 7.70 15.34
CA ASP A 42 -1.39 9.01 15.66
C ASP A 42 -2.88 9.04 15.31
N LYS A 43 -3.73 9.37 16.29
CA LYS A 43 -5.19 9.47 16.12
C LYS A 43 -5.57 10.57 15.11
N GLY A 44 -4.76 11.62 14.99
CA GLY A 44 -5.00 12.72 14.06
C GLY A 44 -4.65 12.41 12.59
N ASP A 45 -4.09 11.25 12.29
CA ASP A 45 -3.68 10.92 10.93
C ASP A 45 -4.84 10.58 10.00
N LEU A 46 -5.90 9.96 10.52
CA LEU A 46 -7.10 9.69 9.72
C LEU A 46 -7.74 11.00 9.26
N GLU A 47 -7.84 11.99 10.14
CA GLU A 47 -8.35 13.32 9.79
C GLU A 47 -7.49 14.00 8.73
N ARG A 48 -6.15 13.89 8.82
CA ARG A 48 -5.23 14.42 7.80
C ARG A 48 -5.42 13.71 6.46
N VAL A 49 -5.57 12.39 6.48
CA VAL A 49 -5.83 11.58 5.28
C VAL A 49 -7.16 11.98 4.64
N GLU A 50 -8.23 12.07 5.42
CA GLU A 50 -9.53 12.50 4.94
C GLU A 50 -9.52 13.93 4.40
N LYS A 51 -8.80 14.84 5.06
CA LYS A 51 -8.65 16.22 4.58
C LYS A 51 -7.89 16.27 3.26
N GLY A 52 -6.78 15.54 3.14
CA GLY A 52 -6.02 15.46 1.90
C GLY A 52 -6.83 14.83 0.76
N ILE A 53 -7.60 13.78 1.04
CA ILE A 53 -8.49 13.14 0.08
C ILE A 53 -9.63 14.10 -0.34
N ARG A 54 -10.21 14.85 0.60
CA ARG A 54 -11.22 15.88 0.29
C ARG A 54 -10.65 16.98 -0.60
N GLN A 55 -9.42 17.41 -0.37
CA GLN A 55 -8.74 18.38 -1.24
C GLN A 55 -8.51 17.82 -2.65
N ILE A 56 -8.10 16.55 -2.75
CA ILE A 56 -7.99 15.85 -4.04
C ILE A 56 -9.34 15.85 -4.77
N LYS A 57 -10.43 15.53 -4.05
CA LYS A 57 -11.78 15.53 -4.60
C LYS A 57 -12.21 16.92 -5.08
N SER A 58 -11.97 17.97 -4.29
CA SER A 58 -12.39 19.34 -4.61
C SER A 58 -11.64 19.93 -5.80
N ASN A 59 -10.39 19.51 -6.03
CA ASN A 59 -9.59 20.00 -7.15
C ASN A 59 -10.10 19.52 -8.52
N GLY A 60 -10.96 18.49 -8.56
CA GLY A 60 -11.63 18.03 -9.77
C GLY A 60 -10.73 17.38 -10.82
N LEU A 61 -9.42 17.28 -10.57
CA LEU A 61 -8.45 16.70 -11.50
C LEU A 61 -8.48 15.16 -11.43
N PRO A 62 -8.19 14.47 -12.55
CA PRO A 62 -7.94 13.04 -12.51
C PRO A 62 -6.76 12.77 -11.58
N VAL A 63 -6.89 11.79 -10.69
CA VAL A 63 -5.85 11.44 -9.71
C VAL A 63 -5.72 9.93 -9.60
N TRP A 64 -4.47 9.47 -9.50
CA TRP A 64 -4.13 8.09 -9.17
C TRP A 64 -3.64 8.05 -7.73
N LEU A 65 -4.46 7.54 -6.82
CA LEU A 65 -4.10 7.41 -5.42
C LEU A 65 -3.45 6.04 -5.15
N VAL A 66 -2.21 6.06 -4.67
CA VAL A 66 -1.46 4.85 -4.31
C VAL A 66 -1.40 4.72 -2.80
N ILE A 67 -1.87 3.57 -2.31
CA ILE A 67 -1.91 3.21 -0.90
C ILE A 67 -1.17 1.89 -0.71
N PHE A 68 -0.34 1.82 0.33
CA PHE A 68 0.32 0.59 0.76
C PHE A 68 -0.27 0.14 2.11
N PRO A 69 -1.27 -0.76 2.12
CA PRO A 69 -1.96 -1.16 3.36
C PRO A 69 -1.05 -1.81 4.41
N GLU A 70 -0.01 -2.52 3.99
CA GLU A 70 0.99 -3.12 4.91
C GLU A 70 1.79 -2.05 5.67
N GLY A 71 1.94 -0.86 5.07
CA GLY A 71 2.71 0.24 5.63
C GLY A 71 4.22 -0.03 5.76
N THR A 72 4.74 -1.17 5.34
CA THR A 72 6.17 -1.47 5.14
C THR A 72 6.29 -2.75 4.35
N ARG A 73 7.46 -2.97 3.73
CA ARG A 73 7.76 -4.24 3.06
C ARG A 73 7.90 -5.36 4.09
N TYR A 74 7.33 -6.53 3.82
CA TYR A 74 7.61 -7.76 4.56
C TYR A 74 9.10 -8.11 4.46
N ASN A 75 9.75 -8.33 5.60
CA ASN A 75 11.15 -8.75 5.65
C ASN A 75 11.39 -9.71 6.83
N PRO A 76 11.64 -11.00 6.57
CA PRO A 76 11.79 -12.01 7.62
C PRO A 76 13.11 -11.89 8.40
N VAL A 77 14.12 -11.19 7.84
CA VAL A 77 15.46 -11.04 8.43
C VAL A 77 15.54 -9.77 9.27
N LYS A 78 15.10 -8.63 8.73
CA LYS A 78 15.27 -7.30 9.37
C LYS A 78 14.02 -6.78 10.09
N SER A 79 12.87 -7.43 9.93
CA SER A 79 11.58 -6.91 10.43
C SER A 79 10.78 -7.94 11.22
N GLN A 80 11.45 -8.79 12.00
CA GLN A 80 10.82 -9.78 12.87
C GLN A 80 9.84 -9.13 13.85
N ASP A 81 10.19 -8.00 14.48
CA ASP A 81 9.28 -7.27 15.38
C ASP A 81 7.97 -6.84 14.70
N VAL A 82 8.05 -6.43 13.43
CA VAL A 82 6.88 -5.98 12.66
C VAL A 82 6.01 -7.18 12.31
N ILE A 83 6.61 -8.30 11.93
CA ILE A 83 5.90 -9.56 11.66
C ILE A 83 5.22 -10.05 12.94
N GLN A 84 5.90 -10.03 14.09
CA GLN A 84 5.32 -10.41 15.37
C GLN A 84 4.13 -9.52 15.74
N ARG A 85 4.26 -8.19 15.62
CA ARG A 85 3.14 -7.26 15.85
C ARG A 85 1.97 -7.50 14.89
N SER A 86 2.25 -7.80 13.63
CA SER A 86 1.23 -8.17 12.64
C SER A 86 0.49 -9.44 13.06
N ARG A 87 1.21 -10.47 13.50
CA ARG A 87 0.62 -11.73 14.00
C ARG A 87 -0.18 -11.52 15.28
N GLN A 88 0.29 -10.68 16.20
CA GLN A 88 -0.45 -10.30 17.40
C GLN A 88 -1.75 -9.59 17.05
N PHE A 89 -1.73 -8.68 16.07
CA PHE A 89 -2.93 -7.97 15.63
C PHE A 89 -3.95 -8.92 14.97
N ALA A 90 -3.48 -9.88 14.16
CA ALA A 90 -4.33 -10.94 13.61
C ALA A 90 -5.00 -11.77 14.73
N LYS A 91 -4.24 -12.18 15.75
CA LYS A 91 -4.78 -12.88 16.92
C LYS A 91 -5.80 -12.05 17.70
N GLN A 92 -5.57 -10.74 17.89
CA GLN A 92 -6.53 -9.85 18.55
C GLN A 92 -7.85 -9.71 17.78
N LYS A 93 -7.79 -9.89 16.46
CA LYS A 93 -8.95 -9.88 15.57
C LYS A 93 -9.56 -11.26 15.36
N ASP A 94 -9.05 -12.28 16.05
CA ASP A 94 -9.48 -13.67 15.95
C ASP A 94 -9.43 -14.23 14.51
N VAL A 95 -8.40 -13.83 13.76
CA VAL A 95 -8.16 -14.28 12.38
C VAL A 95 -6.80 -14.94 12.23
N PRO A 96 -6.64 -15.90 11.31
CA PRO A 96 -5.36 -16.57 11.11
C PRO A 96 -4.28 -15.57 10.70
N PRO A 97 -3.06 -15.69 11.27
CA PRO A 97 -1.94 -14.87 10.87
C PRO A 97 -1.49 -15.24 9.45
N PHE A 98 -1.05 -14.22 8.71
CA PHE A 98 -0.42 -14.40 7.40
C PHE A 98 1.05 -14.81 7.53
N ASP A 99 1.55 -15.57 6.55
CA ASP A 99 2.92 -16.07 6.53
C ASP A 99 3.81 -15.32 5.53
N HIS A 100 3.25 -14.84 4.43
CA HIS A 100 3.95 -14.15 3.34
C HIS A 100 3.59 -12.65 3.25
N VAL A 101 2.54 -12.18 3.90
CA VAL A 101 2.18 -10.76 3.92
C VAL A 101 2.01 -10.22 5.34
N LEU A 102 2.07 -8.89 5.49
CA LEU A 102 1.71 -8.23 6.75
C LEU A 102 0.20 -7.96 6.77
N TYR A 103 -0.37 -7.94 7.97
CA TYR A 103 -1.78 -7.64 8.17
C TYR A 103 -2.09 -6.23 7.66
N PRO A 104 -3.07 -6.07 6.75
CA PRO A 104 -3.34 -4.78 6.12
C PRO A 104 -3.97 -3.80 7.10
N ARG A 105 -3.48 -2.56 7.09
CA ARG A 105 -4.14 -1.43 7.76
C ARG A 105 -5.20 -0.85 6.83
N THR A 106 -6.43 -0.78 7.31
CA THR A 106 -7.60 -0.50 6.48
C THR A 106 -7.99 0.98 6.45
N GLY A 107 -7.59 1.78 7.44
CA GLY A 107 -8.06 3.15 7.63
C GLY A 107 -7.91 4.07 6.41
N ALA A 108 -6.72 4.13 5.81
CA ALA A 108 -6.48 4.97 4.63
C ALA A 108 -7.26 4.50 3.39
N THR A 109 -7.38 3.17 3.21
CA THR A 109 -8.15 2.57 2.11
C THR A 109 -9.64 2.85 2.26
N ILE A 110 -10.18 2.73 3.47
CA ILE A 110 -11.57 3.05 3.80
C ILE A 110 -11.85 4.53 3.52
N ALA A 111 -11.01 5.44 4.01
CA ALA A 111 -11.14 6.87 3.77
C ALA A 111 -11.12 7.20 2.27
N ALA A 112 -10.21 6.57 1.52
CA ALA A 112 -10.10 6.76 0.07
C ALA A 112 -11.35 6.27 -0.69
N ILE A 113 -11.81 5.05 -0.42
CA ILE A 113 -12.99 4.48 -1.09
C ILE A 113 -14.24 5.29 -0.75
N ASN A 114 -14.46 5.61 0.52
CA ASN A 114 -15.66 6.35 0.94
C ASN A 114 -15.73 7.73 0.30
N ALA A 115 -14.61 8.43 0.18
CA ALA A 115 -14.59 9.78 -0.34
C ALA A 115 -14.51 9.85 -1.88
N LEU A 116 -13.88 8.87 -2.55
CA LEU A 116 -13.55 8.94 -3.98
C LEU A 116 -14.25 7.88 -4.85
N LYS A 117 -15.15 7.05 -4.31
CA LYS A 117 -15.87 6.02 -5.09
C LYS A 117 -16.61 6.58 -6.32
N ASP A 118 -17.08 7.82 -6.25
CA ASP A 118 -17.78 8.53 -7.33
C ASP A 118 -16.84 9.09 -8.41
N LYS A 119 -15.53 9.07 -8.17
CA LYS A 119 -14.51 9.61 -9.08
C LYS A 119 -13.57 8.54 -9.65
N PHE A 120 -13.52 7.35 -9.06
CA PHE A 120 -12.62 6.29 -9.48
C PHE A 120 -13.36 5.19 -10.23
N ASP A 121 -12.86 4.82 -11.40
CA ASP A 121 -13.44 3.72 -12.19
C ASP A 121 -13.09 2.34 -11.63
N ALA A 122 -11.90 2.19 -11.05
CA ALA A 122 -11.38 0.91 -10.57
C ALA A 122 -10.25 1.06 -9.56
N VAL A 123 -10.10 0.02 -8.73
CA VAL A 123 -8.93 -0.20 -7.88
C VAL A 123 -8.00 -1.19 -8.56
N TYR A 124 -6.72 -0.83 -8.67
CA TYR A 124 -5.68 -1.73 -9.16
C TYR A 124 -4.99 -2.41 -7.98
N ASP A 125 -5.21 -3.71 -7.86
CA ASP A 125 -4.52 -4.55 -6.91
C ASP A 125 -3.18 -5.00 -7.52
N VAL A 126 -2.09 -4.49 -6.98
CA VAL A 126 -0.73 -4.74 -7.47
C VAL A 126 0.08 -5.47 -6.41
N THR A 127 0.60 -6.65 -6.77
CA THR A 127 1.55 -7.41 -5.96
C THR A 127 2.87 -7.49 -6.70
N ILE A 128 3.96 -7.14 -6.00
CA ILE A 128 5.32 -7.15 -6.55
C ILE A 128 6.13 -8.22 -5.81
N MET A 129 6.71 -9.14 -6.57
CA MET A 129 7.51 -10.26 -6.05
C MET A 129 8.89 -10.24 -6.70
N TYR A 130 9.93 -10.39 -5.87
CA TYR A 130 11.32 -10.45 -6.31
C TYR A 130 11.74 -11.93 -6.32
N SER A 131 12.24 -12.46 -7.44
CA SER A 131 12.55 -13.89 -7.56
C SER A 131 13.60 -14.39 -6.56
N GLN A 132 14.46 -13.50 -6.10
CA GLN A 132 15.52 -13.77 -5.11
C GLN A 132 15.03 -13.78 -3.66
N THR A 133 13.73 -13.63 -3.41
CA THR A 133 13.21 -13.62 -2.03
C THR A 133 12.97 -15.00 -1.44
N TYR A 134 13.29 -16.07 -2.15
CA TYR A 134 13.11 -17.44 -1.66
C TYR A 134 14.40 -18.24 -1.84
N ASP A 135 14.96 -18.73 -0.75
CA ASP A 135 16.07 -19.68 -0.76
C ASP A 135 15.51 -21.09 -0.89
N LYS A 136 15.72 -21.72 -2.05
CA LYS A 136 15.25 -23.08 -2.33
C LYS A 136 15.95 -24.14 -1.47
N ASN A 137 17.17 -23.89 -1.02
CA ASN A 137 17.95 -24.84 -0.24
C ASN A 137 17.52 -24.84 1.23
N GLN A 138 17.31 -23.65 1.80
CA GLN A 138 16.84 -23.51 3.17
C GLN A 138 15.30 -23.61 3.29
N GLN A 139 14.59 -23.60 2.15
CA GLN A 139 13.13 -23.51 2.07
C GLN A 139 12.55 -22.30 2.84
N MET A 140 13.30 -21.20 2.88
CA MET A 140 12.91 -20.00 3.65
C MET A 140 12.86 -18.77 2.77
N ARG A 141 12.01 -17.84 3.17
CA ARG A 141 11.99 -16.51 2.56
C ARG A 141 13.18 -15.69 3.09
N ILE A 142 13.88 -15.02 2.18
CA ILE A 142 15.00 -14.12 2.49
C ILE A 142 14.62 -12.67 2.18
N ALA A 143 15.47 -11.73 2.62
CA ALA A 143 15.21 -10.31 2.45
C ALA A 143 15.11 -9.94 0.96
N ALA A 144 14.09 -9.14 0.61
CA ALA A 144 13.98 -8.57 -0.71
C ALA A 144 15.10 -7.56 -0.97
N ALA A 145 15.53 -7.48 -2.23
CA ALA A 145 16.52 -6.52 -2.68
C ALA A 145 16.12 -5.08 -2.25
N SER A 146 17.10 -4.37 -1.75
CA SER A 146 17.04 -2.94 -1.52
C SER A 146 17.00 -2.17 -2.84
N MET A 147 16.61 -0.90 -2.80
CA MET A 147 16.64 -0.05 -3.99
C MET A 147 18.06 0.04 -4.59
N GLY A 148 19.10 0.05 -3.74
CA GLY A 148 20.49 0.07 -4.19
C GLY A 148 20.87 -1.20 -4.96
N GLU A 149 20.56 -2.37 -4.41
CA GLU A 149 20.82 -3.68 -5.06
C GLU A 149 20.01 -3.82 -6.37
N PHE A 150 18.77 -3.31 -6.39
CA PHE A 150 17.96 -3.25 -7.60
C PHE A 150 18.61 -2.36 -8.69
N LEU A 151 19.06 -1.16 -8.33
CA LEU A 151 19.72 -0.24 -9.27
C LEU A 151 21.08 -0.75 -9.75
N GLN A 152 21.75 -1.58 -8.95
CA GLN A 152 22.99 -2.27 -9.32
C GLN A 152 22.75 -3.51 -10.19
N GLY A 153 21.50 -3.82 -10.56
CA GLY A 153 21.16 -4.98 -11.40
C GLY A 153 21.30 -6.32 -10.67
N GLN A 154 21.38 -6.33 -9.35
CA GLN A 154 21.49 -7.57 -8.58
C GLN A 154 20.19 -8.36 -8.55
N THR A 155 19.04 -7.72 -8.80
CA THR A 155 17.74 -8.38 -8.93
C THR A 155 17.63 -9.08 -10.28
N LYS A 156 17.61 -10.41 -10.29
CA LYS A 156 17.50 -11.21 -11.52
C LYS A 156 16.15 -11.06 -12.22
N GLU A 157 15.05 -11.22 -11.48
CA GLU A 157 13.70 -11.18 -12.05
C GLU A 157 12.72 -10.51 -11.08
N LEU A 158 11.79 -9.74 -11.66
CA LEU A 158 10.71 -9.04 -10.95
C LEU A 158 9.38 -9.49 -11.53
N HIS A 159 8.55 -10.13 -10.70
CA HIS A 159 7.20 -10.53 -11.09
C HIS A 159 6.21 -9.50 -10.54
N ILE A 160 5.38 -8.96 -11.41
CA ILE A 160 4.34 -8.01 -11.03
C ILE A 160 3.00 -8.61 -11.42
N HIS A 161 2.18 -8.91 -10.41
CA HIS A 161 0.81 -9.35 -10.60
C HIS A 161 -0.13 -8.14 -10.44
N ILE A 162 -0.93 -7.87 -11.47
CA ILE A 162 -1.85 -6.73 -11.50
C ILE A 162 -3.26 -7.24 -11.76
N LYS A 163 -4.19 -6.90 -10.88
CA LYS A 163 -5.62 -7.17 -11.07
C LYS A 163 -6.40 -5.86 -11.00
N ARG A 164 -7.13 -5.54 -12.06
CA ARG A 164 -8.08 -4.42 -12.08
C ARG A 164 -9.40 -4.87 -11.49
N ILE A 165 -9.91 -4.14 -10.50
CA ILE A 165 -11.19 -4.41 -9.84
C ILE A 165 -12.07 -3.16 -10.03
N PRO A 166 -13.15 -3.23 -10.83
CA PRO A 166 -14.11 -2.15 -10.93
C PRO A 166 -14.61 -1.69 -9.56
N ILE A 167 -14.79 -0.38 -9.38
CA ILE A 167 -15.21 0.20 -8.10
C ILE A 167 -16.56 -0.35 -7.64
N ASP A 168 -17.45 -0.65 -8.59
CA ASP A 168 -18.81 -1.15 -8.35
C ASP A 168 -18.84 -2.55 -7.71
N LEU A 169 -17.76 -3.32 -7.86
CA LEU A 169 -17.63 -4.65 -7.25
C LEU A 169 -17.10 -4.60 -5.82
N ILE A 170 -16.71 -3.42 -5.32
CA ILE A 170 -16.16 -3.26 -3.98
C ILE A 170 -17.31 -2.96 -3.01
N PRO A 171 -17.54 -3.80 -1.98
CA PRO A 171 -18.61 -3.57 -1.04
C PRO A 171 -18.26 -2.36 -0.16
N SER A 172 -18.93 -1.23 -0.42
CA SER A 172 -18.64 0.05 0.21
C SER A 172 -19.81 0.63 1.02
N ALA A 173 -20.74 -0.22 1.48
CA ALA A 173 -21.88 0.26 2.28
C ALA A 173 -21.46 0.53 3.73
N THR A 174 -20.51 -0.25 4.27
CA THR A 174 -19.93 -0.03 5.60
C THR A 174 -18.40 -0.10 5.58
N ASN A 175 -17.76 0.55 6.57
CA ASN A 175 -16.31 0.49 6.76
C ASN A 175 -15.81 -0.94 7.02
N GLU A 176 -16.64 -1.77 7.66
CA GLU A 176 -16.34 -3.18 7.93
C GLU A 176 -16.32 -4.01 6.65
N GLN A 177 -17.25 -3.77 5.72
CA GLN A 177 -17.26 -4.45 4.43
C GLN A 177 -15.99 -4.16 3.62
N ILE A 178 -15.54 -2.90 3.59
CA ILE A 178 -14.30 -2.51 2.91
C ILE A 178 -13.09 -3.16 3.61
N SER A 179 -13.09 -3.18 4.95
CA SER A 179 -12.04 -3.82 5.74
C SER A 179 -11.95 -5.33 5.44
N ASN A 180 -13.09 -6.02 5.41
CA ASN A 180 -13.17 -7.45 5.12
C ASN A 180 -12.79 -7.74 3.67
N TRP A 181 -13.26 -6.93 2.72
CA TRP A 181 -12.86 -7.03 1.31
C TRP A 181 -11.34 -6.91 1.18
N LEU A 182 -10.72 -5.91 1.82
CA LEU A 182 -9.28 -5.75 1.80
C LEU A 182 -8.56 -6.95 2.42
N TYR A 183 -9.04 -7.47 3.54
CA TYR A 183 -8.50 -8.68 4.16
C TYR A 183 -8.57 -9.89 3.22
N GLN A 184 -9.70 -10.13 2.55
CA GLN A 184 -9.85 -11.19 1.55
C GLN A 184 -8.89 -11.03 0.36
N ARG A 185 -8.60 -9.79 -0.06
CA ARG A 185 -7.56 -9.53 -1.07
C ARG A 185 -6.17 -9.97 -0.60
N PHE A 186 -5.88 -9.82 0.70
CA PHE A 186 -4.60 -10.23 1.27
C PHE A 186 -4.50 -11.74 1.45
N ILE A 187 -5.59 -12.45 1.76
CA ILE A 187 -5.62 -13.92 1.77
C ILE A 187 -5.20 -14.51 0.43
N ILE A 188 -5.63 -13.92 -0.70
CA ILE A 188 -5.28 -14.42 -2.04
C ILE A 188 -3.77 -14.22 -2.36
N LYS A 189 -3.11 -13.29 -1.67
CA LYS A 189 -1.70 -12.94 -1.89
C LYS A 189 -0.74 -13.67 -0.95
N ASP A 190 -1.26 -14.15 0.16
CA ASP A 190 -0.54 -15.01 1.08
C ASP A 190 -0.37 -16.40 0.45
#